data_AF-A0A5N8YR51-F1
#
_entry.id   AF-A0A5N8YR51-F1
#
_cell.length_a   1.000
_cell.length_b   1.000
_cell.length_c   1.000
_cell.angle_alpha   90.00
_cell.angle_beta   90.00
_cell.angle_gamma   90.00
#
_symmetry.space_group_name_H-M   'P 1'
#
loop_
_entity.id
_entity.type
_entity.pdbx_description
1 polymer ?
#
loop_
_entity_poly.entity_id
_entity_poly.type
_entity_poly.pdbx_seq_one_letter_code
_entity_poly.pdbx_strand_id
1 'polypeptide(L)'
;MRYLSSISLALIVHVLLSIVGLMILACASTPAATPTPSGPMYSKAEAMAVLKEHLQTKIFPGEPYPCLLVIEDNIRNPNSITWEANYDNDGRLWNVTATRAADGGAWAESLFKTPGPPASPAQWEAKHYTWSVYERTGSIVATGDDPINQMC
;
A
#
# COMPACT_ATOMS: atom_id res chain seq x y z
N MET A 1 34.38 -43.15 49.79
CA MET A 1 34.13 -42.57 48.44
C MET A 1 32.66 -42.55 48.00
N ARG A 2 31.66 -42.57 48.91
CA ARG A 2 30.23 -42.50 48.51
C ARG A 2 29.65 -41.07 48.52
N TYR A 3 30.26 -40.18 49.31
CA TYR A 3 29.79 -38.80 49.47
C TYR A 3 30.06 -37.92 48.24
N LEU A 4 31.24 -38.08 47.61
CA LEU A 4 31.63 -37.31 46.42
C LEU A 4 30.79 -37.68 45.19
N SER A 5 30.42 -38.96 45.02
CA SER A 5 29.49 -39.38 43.96
C SER A 5 28.07 -38.84 44.18
N SER A 6 27.61 -38.75 45.44
CA SER A 6 26.29 -38.20 45.75
C SER A 6 26.20 -36.70 45.44
N ILE A 7 27.25 -35.93 45.73
CA ILE A 7 27.32 -34.49 45.45
C ILE A 7 27.38 -34.24 43.94
N SER A 8 28.17 -35.03 43.20
CA SER A 8 28.27 -34.93 41.74
C SER A 8 26.92 -35.21 41.05
N LEU A 9 26.17 -36.22 41.50
CA LEU A 9 24.85 -36.54 40.96
C LEU A 9 23.83 -35.41 41.21
N ALA A 10 23.82 -34.84 42.42
CA ALA A 10 22.90 -33.76 42.77
C ALA A 10 23.13 -32.49 41.92
N LEU A 11 24.39 -32.17 41.62
CA LEU A 11 24.75 -31.05 40.75
C LEU A 11 24.31 -31.29 39.30
N ILE A 12 24.51 -32.51 38.78
CA ILE A 12 24.08 -32.87 37.41
C ILE A 12 22.56 -32.76 37.27
N VAL A 13 21.79 -33.24 38.25
CA VAL A 13 20.32 -33.14 38.23
C VAL A 13 19.86 -31.68 38.24
N HIS A 14 20.47 -30.82 39.07
CA HIS A 14 20.13 -29.39 39.12
C HIS A 14 20.46 -28.66 37.82
N VAL A 15 21.62 -28.95 37.21
CA VAL A 15 22.00 -28.35 35.92
C VAL A 15 21.02 -28.78 34.83
N LEU A 16 20.66 -30.07 34.77
CA LEU A 16 19.67 -30.56 33.80
C LEU A 16 18.29 -29.93 34.01
N LEU A 17 17.82 -29.81 35.26
CA LEU A 17 16.56 -29.14 35.58
C LEU A 17 16.57 -27.66 35.15
N SER A 18 17.70 -26.99 35.36
CA SER A 18 17.86 -25.57 35.02
C SER A 18 17.86 -25.35 33.51
N ILE A 19 18.53 -26.23 32.74
CA ILE A 19 18.56 -26.16 31.27
C ILE A 19 17.16 -26.42 30.69
N VAL A 20 16.45 -27.43 31.21
CA VAL A 20 15.08 -27.73 30.77
C VAL A 20 14.12 -26.58 31.12
N GLY A 21 14.25 -25.99 32.32
CA GLY A 21 13.49 -24.81 32.71
C GLY A 21 13.73 -23.60 31.81
N LEU A 22 14.99 -23.34 31.42
CA LEU A 22 15.36 -22.25 30.52
C LEU A 22 14.85 -22.48 29.08
N MET A 23 14.87 -23.72 28.58
CA MET A 23 14.31 -24.08 27.26
C MET A 23 12.79 -23.88 27.19
N ILE A 24 12.07 -24.22 28.26
CA ILE A 24 10.62 -24.02 28.32
C ILE A 24 10.28 -22.52 28.39
N LEU A 25 11.04 -21.73 29.17
CA LEU A 25 10.82 -20.28 29.28
C LEU A 25 11.13 -19.54 27.96
N ALA A 26 12.14 -19.99 27.21
CA ALA A 26 12.47 -19.44 25.89
C ALA A 26 11.40 -19.76 24.83
N CYS A 27 10.68 -20.88 24.95
CA CYS A 27 9.56 -21.23 24.07
C CYS A 27 8.21 -20.61 24.48
N ALA A 28 8.12 -20.00 25.66
CA ALA A 28 6.91 -19.33 26.15
C ALA A 28 6.85 -17.84 25.74
N SER A 29 7.50 -17.46 24.64
CA SER A 29 7.26 -16.19 23.95
C SER A 29 5.92 -16.26 23.22
N THR A 30 4.83 -16.36 23.97
CA THR A 30 3.52 -15.94 23.45
C THR A 30 3.72 -14.48 23.05
N PRO A 31 3.64 -14.12 21.75
CA PRO A 31 3.73 -12.72 21.38
C PRO A 31 2.61 -12.03 22.12
N ALA A 32 2.97 -11.15 23.06
CA ALA A 32 2.03 -10.26 23.69
C ALA A 32 1.28 -9.61 22.54
N ALA A 33 -0.04 -9.81 22.48
CA ALA A 33 -0.87 -9.25 21.44
C ALA A 33 -0.63 -7.74 21.46
N THR A 34 0.14 -7.25 20.49
CA THR A 34 0.33 -5.83 20.28
C THR A 34 -1.07 -5.24 20.19
N PRO A 35 -1.43 -4.24 21.02
CA PRO A 35 -2.75 -3.64 20.92
C PRO A 35 -2.93 -3.23 19.48
N THR A 36 -3.93 -3.83 18.82
CA THR A 36 -4.27 -3.44 17.44
C THR A 36 -4.62 -1.97 17.53
N PRO A 37 -3.92 -1.07 16.82
CA PRO A 37 -4.21 0.35 16.89
C PRO A 37 -5.69 0.56 16.56
N SER A 38 -6.40 1.21 17.47
CA SER A 38 -7.80 1.60 17.27
C SER A 38 -7.83 2.79 16.33
N GLY A 39 -7.66 2.52 15.03
CA GLY A 39 -7.70 3.53 13.98
C GLY A 39 -6.78 3.22 12.81
N PRO A 40 -6.84 4.01 11.74
CA PRO A 40 -5.90 3.91 10.65
C PRO A 40 -4.48 4.29 11.13
N MET A 41 -3.46 3.60 10.62
CA MET A 41 -2.06 3.94 10.85
C MET A 41 -1.66 5.25 10.18
N TYR A 42 -2.29 5.57 9.05
CA TYR A 42 -2.11 6.83 8.34
C TYR A 42 -3.30 7.75 8.55
N SER A 43 -3.07 9.05 8.52
CA SER A 43 -4.13 10.01 8.26
C SER A 43 -4.52 9.99 6.77
N LYS A 44 -5.70 10.55 6.46
CA LYS A 44 -6.18 10.71 5.07
C LYS A 44 -5.14 11.40 4.18
N ALA A 45 -4.50 12.46 4.68
CA ALA A 45 -3.51 13.22 3.94
C ALA A 45 -2.21 12.42 3.70
N GLU A 46 -1.78 11.65 4.69
CA GLU A 46 -0.59 10.78 4.57
C GLU A 46 -0.82 9.65 3.58
N ALA A 47 -1.98 8.99 3.61
CA ALA A 47 -2.31 7.94 2.65
C ALA A 47 -2.29 8.47 1.19
N MET A 48 -2.80 9.68 0.99
CA MET A 48 -2.72 10.36 -0.30
C MET A 48 -1.27 10.70 -0.67
N ALA A 49 -0.46 11.18 0.28
CA ALA A 49 0.95 11.51 0.04
C ALA A 49 1.77 10.27 -0.34
N VAL A 50 1.57 9.14 0.34
CA VAL A 50 2.21 7.85 0.03
C VAL A 50 1.90 7.42 -1.40
N LEU A 51 0.63 7.51 -1.83
CA LEU A 51 0.29 7.20 -3.21
C LEU A 51 0.92 8.18 -4.20
N LYS A 52 0.88 9.48 -3.93
CA LYS A 52 1.48 10.48 -4.82
C LYS A 52 2.99 10.29 -4.97
N GLU A 53 3.69 9.99 -3.90
CA GLU A 53 5.11 9.65 -3.91
C GLU A 53 5.38 8.41 -4.78
N HIS A 54 4.58 7.36 -4.62
CA HIS A 54 4.68 6.17 -5.47
C HIS A 54 4.48 6.51 -6.96
N LEU A 55 3.43 7.28 -7.28
CA LEU A 55 3.16 7.71 -8.66
C LEU A 55 4.24 8.66 -9.21
N GLN A 56 4.95 9.38 -8.35
CA GLN A 56 6.06 10.24 -8.74
C GLN A 56 7.35 9.44 -9.05
N THR A 57 7.53 8.29 -8.42
CA THR A 57 8.67 7.40 -8.70
C THR A 57 8.43 6.46 -9.88
N LYS A 58 7.17 6.19 -10.23
CA LYS A 58 6.78 5.33 -11.34
C LYS A 58 6.75 6.10 -12.66
N ILE A 59 7.59 5.69 -13.61
CA ILE A 59 7.66 6.31 -14.95
C ILE A 59 6.59 5.68 -15.85
N PHE A 60 5.86 6.55 -16.56
CA PHE A 60 4.82 6.11 -17.47
C PHE A 60 5.41 5.37 -18.69
N PRO A 61 4.85 4.22 -19.12
CA PRO A 61 5.40 3.46 -20.24
C PRO A 61 5.44 4.29 -21.53
N GLY A 62 6.62 4.37 -22.15
CA GLY A 62 6.82 5.09 -23.43
C GLY A 62 7.03 6.60 -23.31
N GLU A 63 6.96 7.17 -22.10
CA GLU A 63 7.14 8.59 -21.85
C GLU A 63 8.20 8.83 -20.75
N PRO A 64 8.95 9.95 -20.77
CA PRO A 64 9.92 10.28 -19.72
C PRO A 64 9.29 10.93 -18.49
N TYR A 65 7.96 10.85 -18.33
CA TYR A 65 7.20 11.54 -17.28
C TYR A 65 6.77 10.58 -16.17
N PRO A 66 6.83 11.02 -14.89
CA PRO A 66 6.18 10.30 -13.80
C PRO A 66 4.67 10.16 -14.00
N CYS A 67 4.12 9.04 -13.54
CA CYS A 67 2.70 8.77 -13.50
C CYS A 67 1.90 9.89 -12.82
N LEU A 68 2.43 10.48 -11.76
CA LEU A 68 1.79 11.59 -11.06
C LEU A 68 1.54 12.80 -11.99
N LEU A 69 2.49 13.13 -12.87
CA LEU A 69 2.32 14.26 -13.82
C LEU A 69 1.26 13.96 -14.88
N VAL A 70 1.21 12.72 -15.36
CA VAL A 70 0.21 12.26 -16.34
C VAL A 70 -1.20 12.35 -15.74
N ILE A 71 -1.35 11.92 -14.49
CA ILE A 71 -2.63 11.91 -13.77
C ILE A 71 -3.07 13.34 -13.45
N GLU A 72 -2.23 14.12 -12.77
CA GLU A 72 -2.61 15.46 -12.30
C GLU A 72 -2.80 16.48 -13.43
N ASP A 73 -2.36 16.19 -14.65
CA ASP A 73 -2.36 17.12 -15.79
C ASP A 73 -1.81 18.52 -15.43
N ASN A 74 -0.91 18.57 -14.43
CA ASN A 74 -0.33 19.81 -13.91
C ASN A 74 0.40 20.63 -14.99
N ILE A 75 0.64 20.03 -16.16
CA ILE A 75 1.29 20.63 -17.31
C ILE A 75 0.32 21.49 -18.15
N ARG A 76 -0.99 21.18 -18.16
CA ARG A 76 -1.95 21.85 -19.07
C ARG A 76 -3.13 22.50 -18.37
N ASN A 77 -3.66 21.90 -17.30
CA ASN A 77 -4.82 22.44 -16.60
C ASN A 77 -4.64 22.32 -15.09
N PRO A 78 -3.91 23.26 -14.45
CA PRO A 78 -3.70 23.22 -13.02
C PRO A 78 -5.07 23.22 -12.31
N ASN A 79 -5.28 22.26 -11.41
CA ASN A 79 -6.50 22.06 -10.62
C ASN A 79 -7.69 21.35 -11.30
N SER A 80 -7.50 20.64 -12.42
CA SER A 80 -8.59 19.82 -13.00
C SER A 80 -8.81 18.49 -12.25
N ILE A 81 -7.91 18.14 -11.33
CA ILE A 81 -7.96 16.87 -10.58
C ILE A 81 -8.33 17.08 -9.11
N THR A 82 -9.31 16.31 -8.66
CA THR A 82 -9.70 16.23 -7.25
C THR A 82 -9.24 14.90 -6.69
N TRP A 83 -8.44 14.94 -5.63
CA TRP A 83 -8.02 13.75 -4.91
C TRP A 83 -8.87 13.54 -3.67
N GLU A 84 -9.32 12.31 -3.49
CA GLU A 84 -10.04 11.88 -2.30
C GLU A 84 -9.48 10.55 -1.80
N ALA A 85 -9.53 10.34 -0.49
CA ALA A 85 -9.19 9.07 0.12
C ALA A 85 -10.23 8.71 1.17
N ASN A 86 -10.64 7.44 1.15
CA ASN A 86 -11.60 6.85 2.06
C ASN A 86 -10.97 5.64 2.74
N TYR A 87 -11.10 5.54 4.07
CA TYR A 87 -10.55 4.43 4.82
C TYR A 87 -11.54 3.27 4.88
N ASP A 88 -11.08 2.09 4.51
CA ASP A 88 -11.79 0.84 4.68
C ASP A 88 -11.33 0.16 5.99
N ASN A 89 -12.22 0.11 6.98
CA ASN A 89 -11.95 -0.51 8.27
C ASN A 89 -11.84 -2.03 8.18
N ASP A 90 -12.56 -2.65 7.24
CA ASP A 90 -12.59 -4.11 7.08
C ASP A 90 -11.30 -4.58 6.41
N GLY A 91 -10.90 -3.88 5.34
CA GLY A 91 -9.66 -4.13 4.61
C GLY A 91 -8.39 -3.58 5.26
N ARG A 92 -8.52 -2.69 6.27
CA ARG A 92 -7.41 -1.94 6.87
C ARG A 92 -6.54 -1.25 5.82
N LEU A 93 -7.20 -0.58 4.88
CA LEU A 93 -6.58 0.03 3.71
C LEU A 93 -7.24 1.37 3.37
N TRP A 94 -6.51 2.18 2.60
CA TRP A 94 -7.01 3.46 2.08
C TRP A 94 -7.35 3.32 0.62
N ASN A 95 -8.60 3.56 0.24
CA ASN A 95 -9.02 3.69 -1.16
C ASN A 95 -8.87 5.14 -1.59
N VAL A 96 -7.93 5.41 -2.48
CA VAL A 96 -7.60 6.73 -2.97
C VAL A 96 -8.09 6.87 -4.41
N THR A 97 -8.83 7.94 -4.67
CA THR A 97 -9.43 8.25 -5.97
C THR A 97 -8.92 9.60 -6.45
N ALA A 98 -8.46 9.65 -7.70
CA ALA A 98 -8.17 10.88 -8.42
C ALA A 98 -9.25 11.06 -9.50
N THR A 99 -10.03 12.13 -9.38
CA THR A 99 -11.10 12.45 -10.32
C THR A 99 -10.68 13.63 -11.18
N ARG A 100 -10.48 13.40 -12.48
CA ARG A 100 -10.30 14.48 -13.46
C ARG A 100 -11.67 14.94 -13.92
N ALA A 101 -11.95 16.23 -13.77
CA ALA A 101 -13.16 16.84 -14.29
C ALA A 101 -13.25 16.63 -15.81
N ALA A 102 -14.47 16.60 -16.34
CA ALA A 102 -14.69 16.55 -17.77
C ALA A 102 -14.26 17.88 -18.42
N ASP A 103 -12.98 18.01 -18.74
CA ASP A 103 -12.44 19.03 -19.62
C ASP A 103 -12.14 18.39 -20.98
N GLY A 104 -12.34 19.13 -22.07
CA GLY A 104 -12.14 18.66 -23.46
C GLY A 104 -10.68 18.37 -23.84
N GLY A 105 -9.88 17.82 -22.92
CA GLY A 105 -8.46 17.51 -23.05
C GLY A 105 -8.22 16.21 -23.82
N ALA A 106 -8.32 16.29 -25.15
CA ALA A 106 -8.28 15.19 -26.11
C ALA A 106 -6.95 14.40 -26.25
N TRP A 107 -5.96 14.54 -25.35
CA TRP A 107 -4.61 13.98 -25.59
C TRP A 107 -4.37 12.61 -24.93
N ALA A 108 -4.90 12.36 -23.73
CA ALA A 108 -4.74 11.04 -23.10
C ALA A 108 -5.46 9.94 -23.90
N GLU A 109 -6.59 10.27 -24.55
CA GLU A 109 -7.26 9.32 -25.46
C GLU A 109 -6.49 9.06 -26.75
N SER A 110 -5.72 10.03 -27.27
CA SER A 110 -5.02 9.86 -28.53
C SER A 110 -3.85 8.87 -28.43
N LEU A 111 -3.32 8.65 -27.22
CA LEU A 111 -2.27 7.66 -26.97
C LEU A 111 -2.78 6.20 -27.03
N PHE A 112 -4.09 5.99 -26.86
CA PHE A 112 -4.69 4.66 -26.77
C PHE A 112 -5.71 4.33 -27.88
N LYS A 113 -6.10 5.30 -28.72
CA LYS A 113 -7.04 5.06 -29.82
C LYS A 113 -6.32 4.52 -31.06
N THR A 114 -6.71 3.32 -31.47
CA THR A 114 -6.55 2.83 -32.85
C THR A 114 -7.41 3.69 -33.79
N PRO A 115 -7.05 3.88 -35.08
CA PRO A 115 -7.87 4.66 -36.00
C PRO A 115 -9.19 3.91 -36.28
N GLY A 116 -10.25 4.34 -35.60
CA GLY A 116 -11.63 3.91 -35.84
C GLY A 116 -12.49 5.07 -36.31
N PRO A 117 -13.64 4.81 -36.97
CA PRO A 117 -14.49 5.84 -37.57
C PRO A 117 -15.00 6.84 -36.52
N PRO A 118 -15.36 8.08 -36.94
CA PRO A 118 -15.59 9.19 -36.03
C PRO A 118 -16.72 8.85 -35.05
N ALA A 119 -16.37 8.79 -33.76
CA ALA A 119 -17.33 8.58 -32.69
C ALA A 119 -18.28 9.78 -32.59
N SER A 120 -19.56 9.46 -32.34
CA SER A 120 -20.61 10.31 -31.75
C SER A 120 -20.04 11.39 -30.81
N PRO A 121 -20.69 12.57 -30.65
CA PRO A 121 -20.21 13.62 -29.73
C PRO A 121 -19.85 12.98 -28.40
N ALA A 122 -18.55 12.96 -28.10
CA ALA A 122 -18.03 12.35 -26.91
C ALA A 122 -18.67 13.07 -25.73
N GLN A 123 -19.57 12.37 -25.05
CA GLN A 123 -19.98 12.76 -23.71
C GLN A 123 -18.69 12.69 -22.89
N TRP A 124 -18.08 13.85 -22.63
CA TRP A 124 -16.84 13.95 -21.88
C TRP A 124 -17.15 13.50 -20.45
N GLU A 125 -16.91 12.23 -20.16
CA GLU A 125 -17.09 11.68 -18.82
C GLU A 125 -15.89 12.06 -17.96
N ALA A 126 -16.15 12.34 -16.68
CA ALA A 126 -15.08 12.52 -15.70
C ALA A 126 -14.26 11.23 -15.63
N LYS A 127 -12.93 11.34 -15.65
CA LYS A 127 -12.06 10.17 -15.48
C LYS A 127 -11.79 9.94 -14.01
N HIS A 128 -11.95 8.70 -13.57
CA HIS A 128 -11.69 8.29 -12.20
C HIS A 128 -10.56 7.27 -12.19
N TYR A 129 -9.53 7.57 -11.41
CA TYR A 129 -8.41 6.65 -11.19
C TYR A 129 -8.40 6.23 -9.73
N THR A 130 -8.44 4.92 -9.45
CA THR A 130 -8.51 4.39 -8.09
C THR A 130 -7.40 3.41 -7.75
N TRP A 131 -6.84 3.56 -6.55
CA TRP A 131 -5.86 2.64 -5.95
C TRP A 131 -6.17 2.38 -4.49
N SER A 132 -5.71 1.24 -3.98
CA SER A 132 -5.76 0.89 -2.57
C SER A 132 -4.34 0.90 -1.97
N VAL A 133 -4.17 1.58 -0.84
CA VAL A 133 -2.93 1.65 -0.07
C VAL A 133 -3.09 0.82 1.21
N TYR A 134 -2.32 -0.27 1.33
CA TYR A 134 -2.36 -1.17 2.48
C TYR A 134 -1.47 -0.66 3.61
N GLU A 135 -2.05 -0.39 4.77
CA GLU A 135 -1.34 0.28 5.87
C GLU A 135 -0.17 -0.52 6.45
N ARG A 136 -0.33 -1.84 6.56
CA ARG A 136 0.68 -2.70 7.18
C ARG A 136 1.91 -2.92 6.30
N THR A 137 1.72 -2.92 4.98
CA THR A 137 2.77 -3.27 4.02
C THR A 137 3.25 -2.08 3.21
N GLY A 138 2.52 -0.96 3.23
CA GLY A 138 2.73 0.16 2.30
C GLY A 138 2.48 -0.19 0.85
N SER A 139 1.88 -1.35 0.57
CA SER A 139 1.64 -1.81 -0.80
C SER A 139 0.54 -1.01 -1.45
N ILE A 140 0.72 -0.69 -2.73
CA ILE A 140 -0.24 0.05 -3.54
C ILE A 140 -0.75 -0.88 -4.63
N VAL A 141 -2.06 -0.98 -4.75
CA VAL A 141 -2.73 -1.87 -5.71
C VAL A 141 -3.71 -1.06 -6.56
N ALA A 142 -3.61 -1.21 -7.87
CA ALA A 142 -4.56 -0.67 -8.82
C ALA A 142 -5.93 -1.32 -8.64
N THR A 143 -6.97 -0.50 -8.45
CA THR A 143 -8.36 -0.99 -8.31
C THR A 143 -9.30 -0.42 -9.35
N GLY A 144 -8.86 0.59 -10.10
CA GLY A 144 -9.62 1.16 -11.20
C GLY A 144 -9.49 0.39 -12.51
N ASP A 145 -10.50 0.53 -13.36
CA ASP A 145 -10.56 -0.10 -14.68
C ASP A 145 -9.84 0.70 -15.77
N ASP A 146 -9.46 1.95 -15.51
CA ASP A 146 -8.72 2.75 -16.49
C ASP A 146 -7.31 2.14 -16.69
N PRO A 147 -6.82 1.97 -17.93
CA PRO A 147 -5.50 1.42 -18.20
C PRO A 147 -4.37 2.15 -17.46
N ILE A 148 -4.52 3.46 -17.20
CA ILE A 148 -3.57 4.24 -16.41
C ILE A 148 -3.44 3.67 -15.00
N ASN A 149 -4.50 3.12 -14.39
CA ASN A 149 -4.41 2.51 -13.07
C ASN A 149 -3.44 1.34 -13.01
N GLN A 150 -3.34 0.55 -14.08
CA GLN A 150 -2.48 -0.65 -14.13
C GLN A 150 -1.03 -0.29 -14.52
N MET A 151 -0.88 0.73 -15.35
CA MET A 151 0.44 1.24 -15.78
C MET A 151 1.10 2.06 -14.68
N CYS A 152 0.28 2.80 -13.95
CA CYS A 152 0.59 3.47 -12.71
C CYS A 152 0.03 2.64 -11.53
#